data_AF-A0A2A5C733-F1
#
_entry.id   AF-A0A2A5C733-F1
#
_cell.length_a   1.000
_cell.length_b   1.000
_cell.length_c   1.000
_cell.angle_alpha   90.00
_cell.angle_beta   90.00
_cell.angle_gamma   90.00
#
_symmetry.space_group_name_H-M   'P 1'
#
loop_
_entity.id
_entity.type
_entity.pdbx_description
1 polymer ?
#
loop_
_entity_poly.entity_id
_entity_poly.type
_entity_poly.pdbx_seq_one_letter_code
_entity_poly.pdbx_strand_id
1 'polypeptide(L)'
;FDGDNILAVLTTHVNFAKSIRWNKKYLGLTIEANGDGYAEFVMTTEVGYGTIDMPQPASQTEVLDFSSTIWDNFTWDQFFWDGVTLSPSNLKLEGSGENISITIKKDSDYFEPINLTGALIRYAHRRQLR
;
A
#
# COMPACT_ATOMS: atom_id res chain seq x y z
N PHE A 1 11.16 -12.31 -20.96
CA PHE A 1 11.04 -12.88 -19.60
C PHE A 1 11.96 -14.07 -19.56
N ASP A 2 13.12 -13.88 -18.97
CA ASP A 2 14.24 -14.83 -18.79
C ASP A 2 14.25 -15.46 -17.39
N GLY A 3 13.28 -15.10 -16.54
CA GLY A 3 13.14 -15.63 -15.18
C GLY A 3 13.89 -14.81 -14.12
N ASP A 4 14.45 -13.67 -14.48
CA ASP A 4 15.04 -12.75 -13.49
C ASP A 4 13.97 -11.94 -12.76
N ASN A 5 14.27 -11.59 -11.51
CA ASN A 5 13.40 -10.77 -10.68
C ASN A 5 13.03 -9.45 -11.36
N ILE A 6 11.76 -9.10 -11.28
CA ILE A 6 11.27 -7.82 -11.78
C ILE A 6 11.07 -6.86 -10.63
N LEU A 7 11.86 -5.80 -10.66
CA LEU A 7 11.74 -4.68 -9.74
C LEU A 7 10.62 -3.74 -10.19
N ALA A 8 9.65 -3.52 -9.30
CA ALA A 8 8.66 -2.47 -9.41
C ALA A 8 8.73 -1.57 -8.16
N VAL A 9 8.85 -0.26 -8.37
CA VAL A 9 8.92 0.73 -7.28
C VAL A 9 7.99 1.89 -7.57
N LEU A 10 7.18 2.24 -6.58
CA LEU A 10 6.39 3.46 -6.54
C LEU A 10 6.78 4.25 -5.30
N THR A 11 7.32 5.44 -5.50
CA THR A 11 7.56 6.41 -4.42
C THR A 11 6.64 7.60 -4.61
N THR A 12 5.84 7.88 -3.58
CA THR A 12 4.97 9.06 -3.57
C THR A 12 5.76 10.31 -3.17
N HIS A 13 5.48 11.42 -3.82
CA HIS A 13 5.98 12.72 -3.35
C HIS A 13 5.46 13.03 -1.94
N VAL A 14 6.17 13.91 -1.26
CA VAL A 14 5.85 14.35 0.10
C VAL A 14 4.40 14.88 0.17
N ASN A 15 3.58 14.20 0.96
CA ASN A 15 2.18 14.53 1.17
C ASN A 15 1.99 15.27 2.50
N PHE A 16 1.70 16.56 2.40
CA PHE A 16 1.39 17.43 3.54
C PHE A 16 -0.08 17.39 3.93
N ALA A 17 -0.89 16.47 3.39
CA ALA A 17 -2.32 16.28 3.69
C ALA A 17 -3.09 17.62 3.82
N LYS A 18 -2.91 18.48 2.81
CA LYS A 18 -3.51 19.82 2.67
C LYS A 18 -3.16 20.84 3.78
N SER A 19 -2.19 20.56 4.65
CA SER A 19 -1.83 21.49 5.74
C SER A 19 -0.40 21.26 6.21
N ILE A 20 0.47 22.24 5.91
CA ILE A 20 1.92 22.15 6.15
C ILE A 20 2.27 22.54 7.60
N ARG A 21 1.58 23.51 8.20
CA ARG A 21 1.90 24.03 9.55
C ARG A 21 1.27 23.24 10.69
N TRP A 22 1.00 21.95 10.46
CA TRP A 22 0.39 21.09 11.46
C TRP A 22 1.17 19.80 11.58
N ASN A 23 1.53 19.47 12.82
CA ASN A 23 2.01 18.14 13.14
C ASN A 23 0.82 17.18 13.17
N LYS A 24 0.92 16.07 12.45
CA LYS A 24 -0.11 15.05 12.24
C LYS A 24 0.38 13.72 12.79
N LYS A 25 -0.48 13.02 13.51
CA LYS A 25 -0.26 11.61 13.85
C LYS A 25 -0.85 10.75 12.73
N TYR A 26 -0.03 9.95 12.09
CA TYR A 26 -0.51 8.96 11.12
C TYR A 26 -0.99 7.72 11.88
N LEU A 27 -2.15 7.18 11.47
CA LEU A 27 -2.88 6.15 12.22
C LEU A 27 -3.09 4.87 11.41
N GLY A 28 -3.04 4.97 10.08
CA GLY A 28 -3.20 3.83 9.19
C GLY A 28 -3.21 4.25 7.73
N LEU A 29 -2.94 3.28 6.88
CA LEU A 29 -3.02 3.37 5.44
C LEU A 29 -3.92 2.24 4.96
N THR A 30 -4.86 2.54 4.08
CA THR A 30 -5.58 1.52 3.33
C THR A 30 -5.13 1.62 1.87
N ILE A 31 -4.55 0.54 1.35
CA ILE A 31 -4.19 0.43 -0.07
C ILE A 31 -5.28 -0.36 -0.77
N GLU A 32 -5.77 0.19 -1.87
CA GLU A 32 -6.64 -0.51 -2.80
C GLU A 32 -5.79 -1.01 -3.97
N ALA A 33 -5.84 -2.31 -4.19
CA ALA A 33 -5.10 -2.96 -5.24
C ALA A 33 -5.97 -4.03 -5.90
N ASN A 34 -5.69 -4.28 -7.17
CA ASN A 34 -6.28 -5.37 -7.95
C ASN A 34 -5.19 -6.17 -8.65
N GLY A 35 -5.41 -7.47 -8.75
CA GLY A 35 -4.50 -8.42 -9.37
C GLY A 35 -5.13 -9.80 -9.42
N ASP A 36 -4.35 -10.76 -9.90
CA ASP A 36 -4.74 -12.17 -9.98
C ASP A 36 -3.73 -12.98 -9.16
N GLY A 37 -4.21 -13.77 -8.20
CA GLY A 37 -3.35 -14.64 -7.37
C GLY A 37 -2.57 -13.92 -6.27
N TYR A 38 -1.43 -14.51 -5.89
CA TYR A 38 -0.60 -14.04 -4.78
C TYR A 38 0.33 -12.90 -5.21
N ALA A 39 0.39 -11.85 -4.39
CA ALA A 39 1.37 -10.80 -4.51
C ALA A 39 1.90 -10.33 -3.17
N GLU A 40 3.18 -10.02 -3.12
CA GLU A 40 3.86 -9.48 -1.95
C GLU A 40 4.62 -8.20 -2.32
N PHE A 41 4.59 -7.22 -1.42
CA PHE A 41 5.39 -6.01 -1.54
C PHE A 41 5.84 -5.50 -0.18
N VAL A 42 6.91 -4.70 -0.20
CA VAL A 42 7.42 -3.99 0.97
C VAL A 42 6.98 -2.54 0.88
N MET A 43 6.34 -2.06 1.94
CA MET A 43 6.05 -0.64 2.15
C MET A 43 7.06 -0.03 3.12
N THR A 44 7.65 1.09 2.73
CA THR A 44 8.43 1.97 3.61
C THR A 44 7.72 3.31 3.72
N THR A 45 7.64 3.85 4.93
CA THR A 45 7.08 5.19 5.17
C THR A 45 8.11 6.10 5.82
N GLU A 46 8.15 7.35 5.35
CA GLU A 46 9.01 8.38 5.89
C GLU A 46 8.13 9.53 6.38
N VAL A 47 8.33 9.94 7.63
CA VAL A 47 7.55 11.00 8.27
C VAL A 47 8.44 12.22 8.50
N GLY A 48 7.90 13.40 8.22
CA GLY A 48 8.61 14.66 8.39
C GLY A 48 9.91 14.73 7.58
N TYR A 49 9.82 14.35 6.30
CA TYR A 49 10.93 14.37 5.34
C TYR A 49 12.12 13.45 5.71
N GLY A 50 11.86 12.37 6.46
CA GLY A 50 12.90 11.40 6.81
C GLY A 50 13.98 11.96 7.75
N THR A 51 13.70 13.02 8.51
CA THR A 51 14.65 13.55 9.48
C THR A 51 15.02 12.52 10.55
N ILE A 52 16.28 12.56 10.98
CA ILE A 52 16.81 11.74 12.07
C ILE A 52 16.39 12.24 13.46
N ASP A 53 15.85 13.46 13.54
CA ASP A 53 15.41 14.06 14.81
C ASP A 53 14.12 13.41 15.35
N MET A 54 13.45 12.59 14.54
CA MET A 54 12.28 11.84 14.94
C MET A 54 12.41 10.35 14.55
N PRO A 55 11.86 9.42 15.35
CA PRO A 55 11.82 8.01 14.97
C PRO A 55 11.06 7.82 13.66
N GLN A 56 11.68 7.12 12.71
CA GLN A 56 11.05 6.72 11.46
C GLN A 56 10.37 5.36 11.61
N PRO A 57 9.20 5.14 10.99
CA PRO A 57 8.55 3.84 11.00
C PRO A 57 9.40 2.77 10.31
N ALA A 58 9.34 1.53 10.81
CA ALA A 58 9.96 0.40 10.13
C ALA A 58 9.23 0.08 8.81
N SER A 59 9.96 -0.52 7.87
CA SER A 59 9.35 -1.09 6.66
C SER A 59 8.47 -2.28 7.03
N GLN A 60 7.38 -2.45 6.31
CA GLN A 60 6.38 -3.50 6.52
C GLN A 60 6.23 -4.31 5.23
N THR A 61 6.22 -5.63 5.35
CA THR A 61 5.90 -6.53 4.24
C THR A 61 4.42 -6.84 4.28
N GLU A 62 3.74 -6.64 3.16
CA GLU A 62 2.33 -6.96 3.00
C GLU A 62 2.12 -8.01 1.93
N VAL A 63 1.14 -8.85 2.20
CA VAL A 63 0.69 -9.92 1.31
C VAL A 63 -0.73 -9.62 0.88
N LEU A 64 -0.95 -9.63 -0.43
CA LEU A 64 -2.26 -9.58 -1.06
C LEU A 64 -2.51 -10.93 -1.71
N ASP A 65 -3.62 -11.55 -1.32
CA ASP A 65 -4.09 -12.80 -1.92
C ASP A 65 -5.38 -12.50 -2.69
N PHE A 66 -5.28 -12.44 -4.01
CA PHE A 66 -6.41 -12.20 -4.90
C PHE A 66 -6.96 -13.53 -5.40
N SER A 67 -8.27 -13.74 -5.29
CA SER A 67 -8.92 -14.88 -5.93
C SER A 67 -9.44 -14.48 -7.31
N SER A 68 -8.85 -15.07 -8.35
CA SER A 68 -9.32 -14.89 -9.73
C SER A 68 -10.68 -15.56 -9.92
N THR A 69 -11.64 -14.87 -10.54
CA THR A 69 -12.89 -15.50 -11.00
C THR A 69 -12.59 -16.43 -12.18
N ILE A 70 -12.64 -17.74 -11.97
CA ILE A 70 -12.35 -18.71 -13.02
C ILE A 70 -13.59 -18.90 -13.92
N TRP A 71 -13.46 -18.58 -15.20
CA TRP A 71 -14.43 -18.89 -16.26
C TRP A 71 -14.11 -20.25 -16.90
N ASP A 72 -14.13 -21.38 -16.18
CA ASP A 72 -13.77 -22.67 -16.81
C ASP A 72 -14.48 -23.94 -16.27
N ASN A 73 -15.51 -23.81 -15.44
CA ASN A 73 -16.30 -24.99 -15.05
C ASN A 73 -17.79 -24.71 -15.11
N PHE A 74 -18.32 -24.56 -16.33
CA PHE A 74 -19.74 -24.42 -16.57
C PHE A 74 -20.43 -25.79 -16.52
N THR A 75 -21.08 -26.10 -15.40
CA THR A 75 -22.34 -26.84 -15.46
C THR A 75 -23.45 -25.81 -15.60
N TRP A 76 -24.34 -26.00 -16.57
CA TRP A 76 -25.39 -25.04 -17.00
C TRP A 76 -26.39 -24.59 -15.91
N ASP A 77 -26.17 -24.94 -14.64
CA ASP A 77 -27.09 -24.77 -13.52
C ASP A 77 -26.47 -24.13 -12.25
N GLN A 78 -25.18 -23.76 -12.24
CA GLN A 78 -24.57 -23.17 -11.03
C GLN A 78 -23.63 -22.00 -11.35
N PHE A 79 -24.11 -20.79 -11.06
CA PHE A 79 -23.32 -19.56 -11.14
C PHE A 79 -22.59 -19.30 -9.82
N PHE A 80 -21.28 -19.11 -9.86
CA PHE A 80 -20.48 -18.61 -8.74
C PHE A 80 -19.99 -17.19 -9.06
N TRP A 81 -20.33 -16.22 -8.22
CA TRP A 81 -19.99 -14.79 -8.34
C TRP A 81 -19.07 -14.34 -7.19
N ASP A 82 -18.04 -15.13 -6.85
CA ASP A 82 -17.20 -14.85 -5.66
C ASP A 82 -15.70 -14.78 -5.98
N GLY A 83 -15.33 -13.95 -6.96
CA GLY A 83 -13.94 -13.54 -7.13
C GLY A 83 -13.69 -12.23 -6.40
N VAL A 84 -12.70 -12.21 -5.51
CA VAL A 84 -12.26 -11.02 -4.80
C VAL A 84 -11.07 -10.44 -5.56
N THR A 85 -11.37 -9.65 -6.58
CA THR A 85 -10.36 -8.98 -7.43
C THR A 85 -9.92 -7.63 -6.88
N LEU A 86 -10.58 -7.12 -5.83
CA LEU A 86 -10.23 -5.89 -5.13
C LEU A 86 -10.11 -6.18 -3.64
N SER A 87 -8.91 -6.06 -3.09
CA SER A 87 -8.66 -6.33 -1.68
C SER A 87 -8.08 -5.08 -1.00
N PRO A 88 -8.80 -4.46 -0.03
CA PRO A 88 -8.26 -3.38 0.76
C PRO A 88 -7.30 -3.93 1.82
N SER A 89 -6.00 -3.70 1.67
CA SER A 89 -5.04 -3.99 2.75
C SER A 89 -4.95 -2.80 3.70
N ASN A 90 -5.11 -3.06 5.01
CA ASN A 90 -5.01 -2.07 6.06
C ASN A 90 -3.65 -2.18 6.74
N LEU A 91 -2.75 -1.27 6.41
CA LEU A 91 -1.43 -1.19 7.00
C LEU A 91 -1.43 -0.24 8.19
N LYS A 92 -0.64 -0.59 9.20
CA LYS A 92 -0.44 0.29 10.35
C LYS A 92 0.55 1.38 9.96
N LEU A 93 0.15 2.63 10.13
CA LEU A 93 1.08 3.74 10.11
C LEU A 93 1.36 4.17 11.54
N GLU A 94 2.64 4.39 11.82
CA GLU A 94 3.11 4.94 13.08
C GLU A 94 3.90 6.22 12.81
N GLY A 95 4.14 7.01 13.86
CA GLY A 95 4.87 8.27 13.76
C GLY A 95 3.99 9.52 13.74
N SER A 96 4.64 10.66 13.91
CA SER A 96 4.01 11.97 13.86
C SER A 96 4.93 12.99 13.20
N GLY A 97 4.40 13.73 12.24
CA GLY A 97 5.17 14.75 11.51
C GLY A 97 4.27 15.65 10.68
N GLU A 98 4.89 16.60 9.98
CA GLU A 98 4.20 17.57 9.12
C GLU A 98 3.72 16.97 7.81
N ASN A 99 4.43 15.95 7.35
CA ASN A 99 4.26 15.32 6.07
C ASN A 99 4.61 13.84 6.15
N ILE A 100 4.24 13.11 5.10
CA ILE A 100 4.56 11.69 4.91
C ILE A 100 4.92 11.45 3.45
N SER A 101 5.87 10.55 3.22
CA SER A 101 6.09 9.89 1.94
C SER A 101 5.95 8.38 2.14
N ILE A 102 5.44 7.71 1.12
CA ILE A 102 5.23 6.26 1.08
C ILE A 102 5.93 5.73 -0.15
N THR A 103 6.76 4.72 0.06
CA THR A 103 7.38 3.92 -0.99
C THR A 103 6.85 2.50 -0.92
N ILE A 104 6.44 1.97 -2.07
CA ILE A 104 6.02 0.59 -2.26
C ILE A 104 7.02 -0.03 -3.24
N LYS A 105 7.64 -1.15 -2.83
CA LYS A 105 8.61 -1.90 -3.63
C LYS A 105 8.18 -3.36 -3.73
N LYS A 106 8.23 -3.90 -4.95
CA LYS A 106 8.13 -5.33 -5.26
C LYS A 106 9.37 -5.74 -6.03
N ASP A 107 9.90 -6.92 -5.75
CA ASP A 107 11.11 -7.46 -6.38
C ASP A 107 10.96 -8.97 -6.48
N SER A 108 10.36 -9.45 -7.58
CA SER A 108 10.04 -10.86 -7.78
C SER A 108 9.83 -11.19 -9.26
N ASP A 109 10.27 -12.38 -9.65
CA ASP A 109 10.02 -13.08 -10.92
C ASP A 109 8.78 -13.98 -10.88
N TYR A 110 8.38 -14.45 -9.70
CA TYR A 110 7.26 -15.39 -9.49
C TYR A 110 5.90 -14.73 -9.26
N PHE A 111 5.87 -13.56 -8.64
CA PHE A 111 4.60 -12.95 -8.23
C PHE A 111 3.95 -12.19 -9.40
N GLU A 112 2.63 -12.30 -9.51
CA GLU A 112 1.85 -11.61 -10.54
C GLU A 112 1.91 -10.07 -10.35
N PRO A 113 1.77 -9.29 -11.43
CA PRO A 113 1.74 -7.84 -11.33
C PRO A 113 0.49 -7.38 -10.57
N ILE A 114 0.68 -6.40 -9.68
CA ILE A 114 -0.42 -5.75 -8.97
C ILE A 114 -0.65 -4.36 -9.52
N ASN A 115 -1.92 -3.99 -9.65
CA ASN A 115 -2.33 -2.65 -9.99
C ASN A 115 -2.80 -1.95 -8.72
N LEU A 116 -2.14 -0.83 -8.39
CA LEU A 116 -2.52 0.01 -7.25
C LEU A 116 -3.51 1.07 -7.75
N THR A 117 -4.74 1.04 -7.24
CA THR A 117 -5.82 1.94 -7.68
C THR A 117 -6.00 3.13 -6.76
N GLY A 118 -5.73 2.95 -5.46
CA GLY A 118 -6.02 3.95 -4.45
C GLY A 118 -5.22 3.78 -3.18
N ALA A 119 -5.08 4.88 -2.45
CA ALA A 119 -4.47 4.90 -1.13
C ALA A 119 -5.24 5.90 -0.24
N LEU A 120 -5.71 5.43 0.91
CA LEU A 120 -6.40 6.23 1.91
C LEU A 120 -5.53 6.33 3.17
N ILE A 121 -5.10 7.55 3.49
CA ILE A 121 -4.30 7.84 4.67
C ILE A 121 -5.20 8.33 5.79
N ARG A 122 -5.20 7.64 6.94
CA ARG A 122 -5.84 8.09 8.17
C ARG A 122 -4.83 8.84 9.03
N TYR A 123 -5.17 10.08 9.40
CA TYR A 123 -4.35 10.91 10.28
C TYR A 123 -5.21 11.76 11.22
N ALA A 124 -4.62 12.17 12.33
CA ALA A 124 -5.21 13.13 13.26
C ALA A 124 -4.29 14.36 13.40
N HIS A 125 -4.89 15.55 13.37
CA HIS A 125 -4.18 16.78 13.72
C HIS A 125 -3.76 16.75 15.19
N ARG A 126 -2.50 17.09 15.49
CA ARG A 126 -2.02 17.22 16.88
C ARG A 126 -1.81 18.67 17.27
N ARG A 127 -0.73 19.27 16.79
CA ARG A 127 -0.27 20.61 17.21
C ARG A 127 0.01 21.46 15.99
N GLN A 128 -0.48 22.70 16.01
CA GLN A 128 -0.07 23.70 15.05
C GLN A 128 1.36 24.16 15.34
N LEU A 129 2.16 24.23 14.30
CA LEU A 129 3.54 24.70 14.39
C LEU A 129 3.57 26.21 14.39
N ARG A 130 4.52 26.77 15.14
CA ARG A 130 4.69 28.21 15.31
C ARG A 130 5.37 28.81 14.09
#